data_AF-R7V6D6-F1
#
_entry.id   AF-R7V6D6-F1
#
_cell.length_a   1.000
_cell.length_b   1.000
_cell.length_c   1.000
_cell.angle_alpha   90.00
_cell.angle_beta   90.00
_cell.angle_gamma   90.00
#
_symmetry.space_group_name_H-M   'P 1'
#
loop_
_entity.id
_entity.type
_entity.pdbx_description
1 polymer ?
#
loop_
_entity_poly.entity_id
_entity_poly.type
_entity_poly.pdbx_seq_one_letter_code
_entity_poly.pdbx_strand_id
1 'polypeptide(L)'
;EIYPGYTTAIHPFDGGVQLICDVAHKILRPNSVLDIMYDMHRNPPRGGGGNFHEMCTKKLVGEIVMTTYNNKTCRIDDISWDVHPTNTFKQ
;
A
#
# COMPACT_ATOMS: atom_id res chain seq x y z
N GLU A 1 11.38 4.80 -5.71
CA GLU A 1 11.43 6.28 -5.60
C GLU A 1 11.48 6.69 -4.14
N ILE A 2 12.03 7.88 -3.87
CA ILE A 2 12.12 8.46 -2.52
C ILE A 2 11.43 9.82 -2.57
N TYR A 3 10.39 9.98 -1.76
CA TYR A 3 9.65 11.23 -1.63
C TYR A 3 10.09 11.93 -0.35
N PRO A 4 10.73 13.10 -0.42
CA PRO A 4 11.09 13.87 0.76
C PRO A 4 9.82 14.48 1.39
N GLY A 5 9.83 14.64 2.70
CA GLY A 5 8.73 15.25 3.45
C GLY A 5 9.09 15.52 4.89
N TYR A 6 8.07 15.82 5.69
CA TYR A 6 8.21 16.09 7.11
C TYR A 6 7.13 15.34 7.88
N THR A 7 7.48 14.84 9.06
CA THR A 7 6.51 14.46 10.07
C THR A 7 6.30 15.67 10.97
N THR A 8 5.04 16.10 11.11
CA THR A 8 4.70 17.27 11.92
C THR A 8 3.73 16.90 13.04
N ALA A 9 3.91 17.51 14.21
CA ALA A 9 3.02 17.33 15.36
C ALA A 9 2.96 18.61 16.19
N ILE A 10 1.79 18.93 16.75
CA ILE A 10 1.59 20.10 17.61
C ILE A 10 1.19 19.60 19.00
N HIS A 11 1.99 19.94 20.02
CA HIS A 11 1.77 19.48 21.39
C HIS A 11 2.05 20.60 22.42
N PRO A 12 1.32 20.63 23.54
CA PRO A 12 1.67 21.48 24.67
C PRO A 12 2.89 20.90 25.40
N PHE A 13 3.88 21.74 25.65
CA PHE A 13 5.06 21.45 26.45
C PHE A 13 5.24 22.54 27.52
N ASP A 14 6.17 22.34 28.46
CA ASP A 14 6.56 23.41 29.37
C ASP A 14 7.12 24.58 28.55
N GLY A 15 6.57 25.78 28.77
CA GLY A 15 6.83 26.96 27.92
C GLY A 15 5.87 27.18 26.74
N GLY A 16 4.81 26.37 26.59
CA GLY A 16 3.69 26.65 25.69
C GLY A 16 3.45 25.61 24.59
N VAL A 17 2.64 25.96 23.59
CA VAL A 17 2.36 25.09 22.44
C VAL A 17 3.57 25.09 21.51
N GLN A 18 4.07 23.90 21.18
CA GLN A 18 5.22 23.71 20.32
C GLN A 18 4.86 22.91 19.06
N LEU A 19 5.54 23.22 17.95
CA LEU A 19 5.50 22.48 16.69
C LEU A 19 6.77 21.64 16.58
N ILE A 20 6.60 20.33 16.40
CA ILE A 20 7.66 19.40 16.04
C ILE A 20 7.64 19.25 14.52
N CYS A 21 8.80 19.32 13.87
CA CYS A 21 8.97 19.14 12.44
C CYS A 21 10.24 18.34 12.18
N ASP A 22 10.06 17.05 11.90
CA ASP A 22 11.16 16.13 11.65
C ASP A 22 11.22 15.77 10.17
N VAL A 23 12.42 15.74 9.60
CA VAL A 23 12.62 15.32 8.20
C VAL A 23 12.24 13.84 8.06
N ALA A 24 11.39 13.54 7.09
CA ALA A 24 10.91 12.19 6.81
C ALA A 24 11.01 11.86 5.32
N HIS A 25 11.06 10.57 5.00
CA HIS A 25 11.13 10.08 3.63
C HIS A 25 10.13 8.96 3.43
N LYS A 26 9.32 9.06 2.38
CA LYS A 26 8.42 7.99 1.96
C LYS A 26 9.08 7.21 0.82
N ILE A 27 9.27 5.91 1.04
CA ILE A 27 9.89 5.00 0.06
C ILE A 27 8.78 4.32 -0.74
N LEU A 28 8.82 4.46 -2.06
CA LEU A 28 7.89 3.82 -2.97
C LEU A 28 8.62 2.78 -3.82
N ARG A 29 8.09 1.55 -3.84
CA ARG A 29 8.56 0.50 -4.76
C ARG A 29 8.10 0.84 -6.19
N PRO A 30 8.94 0.62 -7.21
CA PRO A 30 8.57 0.88 -8.59
C PRO A 30 7.56 -0.14 -9.14
N ASN A 31 7.51 -1.34 -8.55
CA ASN A 31 6.60 -2.40 -8.97
C ASN A 31 5.16 -2.10 -8.52
N SER A 32 4.21 -2.26 -9.44
CA SER A 32 2.79 -2.22 -9.11
C SER A 32 2.35 -3.48 -8.37
N VAL A 33 1.17 -3.42 -7.74
CA VAL A 33 0.53 -4.61 -7.15
C VAL A 33 0.33 -5.70 -8.21
N LEU A 34 -0.02 -5.32 -9.44
CA LEU A 34 -0.20 -6.25 -10.55
C LEU A 34 1.10 -6.95 -10.94
N ASP A 35 2.23 -6.23 -10.97
CA ASP A 35 3.55 -6.83 -11.24
C ASP A 35 3.90 -7.88 -10.18
N ILE A 36 3.63 -7.57 -8.91
CA ILE A 36 3.84 -8.49 -7.79
C ILE A 36 2.95 -9.73 -7.94
N MET A 37 1.69 -9.56 -8.32
CA MET A 37 0.77 -10.67 -8.59
C MET A 37 1.26 -11.56 -9.74
N TYR A 38 1.73 -10.96 -10.85
CA TYR A 38 2.30 -11.74 -11.95
C TYR A 38 3.56 -12.50 -11.55
N ASP A 39 4.44 -11.90 -10.76
CA ASP A 39 5.65 -12.58 -10.27
C ASP A 39 5.28 -13.77 -9.38
N MET A 40 4.35 -13.61 -8.43
CA MET A 40 3.87 -14.71 -7.59
C MET A 40 3.21 -15.84 -8.39
N HIS A 41 2.51 -15.51 -9.48
CA HIS A 41 1.91 -16.51 -10.37
C HIS A 41 2.96 -17.27 -11.18
N ARG A 42 3.98 -16.58 -11.69
CA ARG A 42 5.04 -17.18 -12.51
C ARG A 42 6.04 -17.99 -11.68
N ASN A 43 6.31 -17.54 -10.46
CA ASN A 43 7.29 -18.10 -9.55
C ASN A 43 6.66 -18.50 -8.21
N PRO A 44 5.74 -19.47 -8.19
CA PRO A 44 5.08 -19.88 -6.95
C PRO A 44 6.12 -20.47 -5.96
N PRO A 45 6.04 -20.13 -4.65
CA PRO A 45 6.93 -20.67 -3.63
C PRO A 45 6.87 -22.20 -3.60
N ARG A 46 8.04 -22.84 -3.68
CA ARG A 46 8.15 -24.30 -3.52
C ARG A 46 7.73 -24.67 -2.10
N GLY A 47 6.62 -25.40 -1.96
CA GLY A 47 6.07 -25.84 -0.67
C GLY A 47 4.95 -24.97 -0.08
N GLY A 48 4.49 -23.93 -0.80
CA GLY A 48 3.29 -23.18 -0.41
C GLY A 48 2.03 -23.97 -0.74
N GLY A 49 1.38 -24.57 0.25
CA GLY A 49 0.15 -25.38 0.07
C GLY A 49 -1.13 -24.58 -0.20
N GLY A 50 -1.05 -23.34 -0.71
CA GLY A 50 -2.19 -22.47 -0.97
C GLY A 50 -2.37 -22.18 -2.45
N ASN A 51 -3.61 -21.93 -2.89
CA ASN A 51 -3.86 -21.48 -4.25
C ASN A 51 -3.36 -20.02 -4.47
N PHE A 52 -3.23 -19.59 -5.72
CA PHE A 52 -2.72 -18.26 -6.07
C PHE A 52 -3.45 -17.12 -5.36
N HIS A 53 -4.78 -17.22 -5.21
CA HIS A 53 -5.59 -16.20 -4.54
C HIS A 53 -5.21 -16.09 -3.06
N GLU A 54 -5.13 -17.20 -2.34
CA GLU A 54 -4.74 -17.23 -0.92
C GLU A 54 -3.35 -16.62 -0.70
N MET A 55 -2.40 -16.94 -1.58
CA MET A 55 -1.06 -16.37 -1.53
C MET A 55 -1.07 -14.86 -1.74
N CYS A 56 -1.83 -14.37 -2.72
CA CYS A 56 -1.98 -12.95 -2.98
C CYS A 56 -2.62 -12.22 -1.80
N THR A 57 -3.74 -12.75 -1.29
CA THR A 57 -4.44 -12.18 -0.14
C THR A 57 -3.50 -12.08 1.05
N LYS A 58 -2.78 -13.16 1.37
CA LYS A 58 -1.81 -13.18 2.48
C LYS A 58 -0.66 -12.18 2.30
N LYS A 59 -0.26 -11.92 1.05
CA LYS A 59 0.86 -11.03 0.75
C LYS A 59 0.47 -9.55 0.69
N LEU A 60 -0.75 -9.25 0.22
CA LEU A 60 -1.15 -7.90 -0.17
C LEU A 60 -2.12 -7.26 0.83
N VAL A 61 -3.00 -8.05 1.46
CA VAL A 61 -3.93 -7.50 2.46
C VAL A 61 -3.15 -6.97 3.65
N GLY A 62 -3.47 -5.74 4.04
CA GLY A 62 -2.81 -4.99 5.08
C GLY A 62 -1.71 -4.05 4.58
N GLU A 63 -1.19 -4.24 3.37
CA GLU A 63 -0.18 -3.36 2.78
C GLU A 63 -0.78 -1.99 2.42
N ILE A 64 0.05 -0.95 2.51
CA ILE A 64 -0.28 0.40 2.06
C ILE A 64 0.26 0.59 0.65
N VAL A 65 -0.63 0.95 -0.28
CA VAL A 65 -0.30 1.22 -1.68
C VAL A 65 -0.67 2.65 -2.06
N MET A 66 -0.07 3.17 -3.13
CA MET A 66 -0.30 4.52 -3.61
C MET A 66 -0.85 4.50 -5.03
N THR A 67 -1.93 5.25 -5.28
CA THR A 67 -2.49 5.43 -6.61
C THR A 67 -1.81 6.61 -7.31
N THR A 68 -1.23 6.39 -8.49
CA THR A 68 -0.43 7.40 -9.20
C THR A 68 -1.26 8.53 -9.82
N TYR A 69 -2.56 8.31 -10.06
CA TYR A 69 -3.43 9.31 -10.68
C TYR A 69 -3.87 10.43 -9.72
N ASN A 70 -3.78 10.22 -8.40
CA ASN A 70 -4.14 11.23 -7.40
C ASN A 70 -3.17 11.28 -6.20
N ASN A 71 -2.11 10.46 -6.21
CA ASN A 71 -1.09 10.32 -5.17
C ASN A 71 -1.63 9.99 -3.76
N LYS A 72 -2.87 9.47 -3.67
CA LYS A 72 -3.44 9.02 -2.40
C LYS A 72 -2.95 7.63 -2.05
N THR A 73 -2.82 7.37 -0.76
CA THR A 73 -2.55 6.02 -0.24
C THR A 73 -3.80 5.36 0.28
N CYS A 74 -3.97 4.09 -0.02
CA CYS A 74 -4.99 3.24 0.58
C CYS A 74 -4.33 2.00 1.19
N ARG A 75 -5.01 1.42 2.18
CA ARG A 75 -4.70 0.09 2.68
C ARG A 75 -5.52 -0.92 1.89
N ILE A 76 -4.91 -2.01 1.48
CA ILE A 76 -5.65 -3.12 0.88
C ILE A 76 -6.32 -3.88 2.01
N ASP A 77 -7.65 -3.80 2.11
CA ASP A 77 -8.41 -4.53 3.14
C ASP A 77 -8.83 -5.93 2.68
N ASP A 78 -9.14 -6.10 1.39
CA ASP A 78 -9.46 -7.39 0.77
C ASP A 78 -9.27 -7.35 -0.75
N ILE A 79 -9.39 -8.49 -1.42
CA ILE A 79 -9.34 -8.66 -2.88
C ILE A 79 -10.59 -9.38 -3.36
N SER A 80 -11.46 -8.68 -4.10
CA SER A 80 -12.63 -9.27 -4.76
C SER A 80 -12.22 -9.90 -6.10
N TRP A 81 -12.03 -11.22 -6.12
CA TRP A 81 -11.54 -11.97 -7.28
C TRP A 81 -12.54 -12.11 -8.44
N ASP A 82 -13.81 -11.87 -8.16
CA ASP A 82 -14.94 -11.88 -9.08
C ASP A 82 -15.23 -10.49 -9.69
N VAL A 83 -14.52 -9.45 -9.23
CA VAL A 83 -14.65 -8.08 -9.73
C VAL A 83 -13.54 -7.77 -10.72
N HIS A 84 -13.92 -7.13 -11.82
CA HIS A 84 -13.07 -6.77 -12.94
C HIS A 84 -13.11 -5.26 -13.19
N PRO A 85 -12.06 -4.68 -13.80
CA PRO A 85 -12.02 -3.26 -14.14
C PRO A 85 -13.17 -2.78 -15.06
N THR A 86 -13.85 -3.72 -15.74
CA THR A 86 -15.01 -3.45 -16.61
C THR A 86 -16.34 -3.41 -15.87
N ASN A 87 -16.39 -3.83 -14.60
CA ASN A 87 -17.60 -3.70 -13.79
C ASN A 87 -17.84 -2.24 -13.42
N THR A 88 -19.12 -1.91 -13.17
CA THR A 88 -19.54 -0.57 -12.76
C THR A 88 -19.99 -0.56 -11.31
N PHE A 89 -19.91 0.60 -10.67
CA PHE A 89 -20.43 0.85 -9.34
C PHE A 89 -21.71 1.68 -9.44
N LYS A 90 -22.60 1.56 -8.44
CA LYS A 90 -23.74 2.47 -8.32
C LYS A 90 -23.22 3.87 -8.02
N GLN A 91 -23.70 4.84 -8.78
CA GLN A 91 -23.33 6.25 -8.65
C GLN A 91 -24.14 6.93 -7.54
#